data_AF-A0A6I6GBZ2-F1
#
_entry.id   AF-A0A6I6GBZ2-F1
#
_cell.length_a   1.000
_cell.length_b   1.000
_cell.length_c   1.000
_cell.angle_alpha   90.00
_cell.angle_beta   90.00
_cell.angle_gamma   90.00
#
_symmetry.space_group_name_H-M   'P 1'
#
loop_
_entity.id
_entity.type
_entity.pdbx_description
1 polymer ?
#
loop_
_entity_poly.entity_id
_entity_poly.type
_entity_poly.pdbx_seq_one_letter_code
_entity_poly.pdbx_strand_id
1 'polypeptide(L)'
;MVLARSKRWFHLQRRRHADQISTFSSIGPRRDGAQKPDISATGQALVSVLSSNSTPASTQDVVITGLYSKNQGTSMASPVVAGAAALLLQAHPTATAAQIKTYLTGNASNDALTGTVPNTTWGYGRVDAFKALASSFTCAVDRKTYAYDNPYTSAQDASVALTTQRVAVRFTPDLTGKLGGLFYHTVSNAGAGGTFSLTSLTAEIRSNNAGNPGTLLGTVNINTSAVALFSWNYLDLSSLNLNVTSGTDYFVVLYAGASSTWGVRRDATGTVDNRSLLSTDGGSSWSNPGYDYRIRSVVYAHSLVQNGTLAAADATDTRDINSTQQFQSNCALIAQVVPNGANPITGTVETKVWVESAAPTHNNRPYVRRHYEITPATNAATATARVTLYFTQADFNDFNANPFSSLDLPVDATDALNNKANLRISKLPGSSSDGSGLVGTYTGNATVINPNDNDIVWNAAYNRWEVSFDVTGFSGFVVQTVSFPLLPIVLESFTASKQGAAHLLHWKANCGQAAATFTVERSGDGIQFTSLGSRADQCQPLPATFPVER
;
A
#
# COMPACT_ATOMS: atom_id res chain seq x y z
N MET A 1 10.46 -70.73 -7.00
CA MET A 1 11.69 -70.38 -7.73
C MET A 1 11.39 -69.15 -8.59
N VAL A 2 11.93 -68.00 -8.17
CA VAL A 2 12.26 -66.75 -8.92
C VAL A 2 11.23 -66.12 -9.89
N LEU A 3 10.61 -65.04 -9.38
CA LEU A 3 10.32 -63.70 -9.94
C LEU A 3 9.76 -63.43 -11.36
N ALA A 4 8.79 -62.49 -11.33
CA ALA A 4 8.54 -61.34 -12.22
C ALA A 4 7.22 -61.47 -13.05
N ARG A 5 6.30 -60.50 -13.15
CA ARG A 5 6.31 -59.04 -12.91
C ARG A 5 4.92 -58.56 -12.45
N SER A 6 4.93 -57.51 -11.63
CA SER A 6 3.76 -56.74 -11.17
C SER A 6 2.89 -56.22 -12.32
N LYS A 7 1.60 -56.59 -12.33
CA LYS A 7 0.58 -55.83 -13.05
C LYS A 7 0.27 -54.55 -12.27
N ARG A 8 1.00 -53.47 -12.54
CA ARG A 8 0.59 -52.12 -12.14
C ARG A 8 -0.36 -51.60 -13.22
N TRP A 9 -1.61 -51.38 -12.85
CA TRP A 9 -2.58 -50.66 -13.67
C TRP A 9 -2.15 -49.20 -13.69
N PHE A 10 -1.78 -48.69 -14.86
CA PHE A 10 -1.54 -47.26 -15.05
C PHE A 10 -2.88 -46.59 -15.34
N HIS A 11 -3.38 -45.81 -14.38
CA HIS A 11 -4.53 -44.95 -14.57
C HIS A 11 -4.04 -43.64 -15.21
N LEU A 12 -4.29 -43.48 -16.51
CA LEU A 12 -3.97 -42.25 -17.23
C LEU A 12 -5.13 -41.25 -17.07
N GLN A 13 -5.13 -40.47 -15.98
CA GLN A 13 -6.04 -39.34 -15.88
C GLN A 13 -5.53 -38.19 -16.76
N ARG A 14 -6.26 -37.88 -17.84
CA ARG A 14 -6.10 -36.61 -18.55
C ARG A 14 -6.65 -35.49 -17.67
N ARG A 15 -5.85 -35.02 -16.70
CA ARG A 15 -6.13 -33.77 -16.01
C ARG A 15 -5.80 -32.64 -16.97
N ARG A 16 -6.81 -32.00 -17.55
CA ARG A 16 -6.64 -30.64 -18.08
C ARG A 16 -6.49 -29.74 -16.86
N HIS A 17 -5.26 -29.54 -16.42
CA HIS A 17 -4.97 -28.60 -15.35
C HIS A 17 -5.10 -27.19 -15.93
N ALA A 18 -6.11 -26.45 -15.48
CA ALA A 18 -6.13 -25.01 -15.64
C ALA A 18 -4.80 -24.45 -15.09
N ASP A 19 -4.23 -23.45 -15.77
CA ASP A 19 -3.03 -22.72 -15.37
C ASP A 19 -1.69 -23.47 -15.35
N GLN A 20 -1.60 -24.67 -15.94
CA GLN A 20 -0.31 -25.37 -16.15
C GLN A 20 0.41 -24.94 -17.44
N ILE A 21 1.74 -25.12 -17.45
CA ILE A 21 2.54 -24.92 -18.66
C ILE A 21 2.13 -25.94 -19.72
N SER A 22 1.93 -25.47 -20.95
CA SER A 22 1.57 -26.35 -22.07
C SER A 22 2.75 -27.24 -22.46
N THR A 23 2.49 -28.50 -22.81
CA THR A 23 3.54 -29.49 -23.14
C THR A 23 4.38 -29.10 -24.36
N PHE A 24 3.86 -28.25 -25.24
CA PHE A 24 4.57 -27.72 -26.41
C PHE A 24 5.43 -26.48 -26.10
N SER A 25 5.31 -25.89 -24.91
CA SER A 25 6.05 -24.67 -24.57
C SER A 25 7.54 -24.98 -24.55
N SER A 26 8.33 -24.21 -25.32
CA SER A 26 9.78 -24.40 -25.35
C SER A 26 10.40 -24.06 -24.00
N ILE A 27 11.32 -24.91 -23.57
CA ILE A 27 12.05 -24.76 -22.31
C ILE A 27 13.44 -24.18 -22.59
N GLY A 28 13.96 -23.44 -21.62
CA GLY A 28 15.34 -23.00 -21.61
C GLY A 28 16.31 -24.02 -20.99
N PRO A 29 17.55 -23.58 -20.68
CA PRO A 29 18.04 -22.22 -20.91
C PRO A 29 18.21 -21.91 -22.41
N ARG A 30 18.49 -20.65 -22.73
CA ARG A 30 19.01 -20.32 -24.07
C ARG A 30 20.32 -21.10 -24.30
N ARG A 31 20.68 -21.35 -25.56
CA ARG A 31 21.86 -22.17 -25.94
C ARG A 31 23.18 -21.72 -25.29
N ASP A 32 23.30 -20.45 -24.92
CA ASP A 32 24.47 -19.86 -24.24
C ASP A 32 24.38 -19.88 -22.70
N GLY A 33 23.38 -20.57 -22.14
CA GLY A 33 23.16 -20.67 -20.70
C GLY A 33 22.30 -19.55 -20.10
N ALA A 34 21.90 -18.53 -20.86
CA ALA A 34 21.08 -17.45 -20.32
C ALA A 34 19.66 -17.93 -19.93
N GLN A 35 19.15 -17.40 -18.81
CA GLN A 35 17.80 -17.69 -18.30
C GLN A 35 16.74 -17.29 -19.34
N LYS A 36 16.01 -18.30 -19.84
CA LYS A 36 14.85 -18.17 -20.73
C LYS A 36 13.83 -19.29 -20.44
N PRO A 37 12.52 -19.08 -20.71
CA PRO A 37 11.90 -17.83 -21.16
C PRO A 37 11.97 -16.73 -20.09
N ASP A 38 11.61 -15.49 -20.46
CA ASP A 38 11.52 -14.39 -19.48
C ASP A 38 10.21 -14.47 -18.68
N ILE A 39 9.08 -14.77 -19.33
CA ILE A 39 7.77 -14.77 -18.67
C ILE A 39 6.82 -15.71 -19.43
N SER A 40 5.82 -16.22 -18.73
CA SER A 40 4.78 -17.09 -19.29
C SER A 40 3.43 -16.35 -19.36
N ALA A 41 2.57 -16.74 -20.30
CA ALA A 41 1.23 -16.19 -20.44
C ALA A 41 0.27 -17.23 -21.02
N THR A 42 -1.03 -16.91 -21.05
CA THR A 42 -2.06 -17.80 -21.60
C THR A 42 -1.85 -18.03 -23.10
N GLY A 43 -1.62 -19.27 -23.48
CA GLY A 43 -1.43 -19.66 -24.89
C GLY A 43 -2.14 -20.94 -25.31
N GLN A 44 -2.93 -21.58 -24.44
CA GLN A 44 -3.65 -22.82 -24.76
C GLN A 44 -5.14 -22.53 -24.93
N ALA A 45 -5.73 -23.01 -26.03
CA ALA A 45 -7.16 -22.89 -26.30
C ALA A 45 -7.70 -21.45 -26.22
N LEU A 46 -6.90 -20.49 -26.72
CA LEU A 46 -7.25 -19.07 -26.74
C LEU A 46 -8.16 -18.79 -27.94
N VAL A 47 -9.30 -18.16 -27.68
CA VAL A 47 -10.25 -17.73 -28.72
C VAL A 47 -9.88 -16.33 -29.17
N SER A 48 -9.74 -16.12 -30.47
CA SER A 48 -9.49 -14.81 -31.07
C SER A 48 -10.17 -14.69 -32.43
N VAL A 49 -10.08 -13.50 -33.02
CA VAL A 49 -10.69 -13.18 -34.31
C VAL A 49 -10.15 -14.08 -35.42
N LEU A 50 -11.06 -14.56 -36.25
CA LEU A 50 -10.78 -15.30 -37.47
C LEU A 50 -10.96 -14.36 -38.66
N SER A 51 -9.95 -14.27 -39.53
CA SER A 51 -10.08 -13.52 -40.77
C SER A 51 -11.15 -14.14 -41.66
N SER A 52 -11.99 -13.33 -42.30
CA SER A 52 -12.99 -13.78 -43.28
C SER A 52 -12.37 -14.50 -44.48
N ASN A 53 -11.08 -14.27 -44.75
CA ASN A 53 -10.32 -14.91 -45.82
C ASN A 53 -9.57 -16.18 -45.35
N SER A 54 -9.70 -16.56 -44.07
CA SER A 54 -9.02 -17.71 -43.49
C SER A 54 -9.99 -18.89 -43.35
N THR A 55 -9.56 -20.07 -43.80
CA THR A 55 -10.27 -21.32 -43.53
C THR A 55 -9.75 -21.93 -42.22
N PRO A 56 -10.61 -22.16 -41.21
CA PRO A 56 -10.21 -22.82 -39.98
C PRO A 56 -9.63 -24.21 -40.25
N ALA A 57 -8.58 -24.59 -39.51
CA ALA A 57 -7.99 -25.92 -39.61
C ALA A 57 -8.96 -27.05 -39.21
N SER A 58 -9.95 -26.73 -38.36
CA SER A 58 -11.04 -27.62 -37.97
C SER A 58 -12.30 -26.80 -37.67
N THR A 59 -13.46 -27.34 -38.03
CA THR A 59 -14.77 -26.76 -37.64
C THR A 59 -14.99 -26.81 -36.13
N GLN A 60 -14.33 -27.73 -35.40
CA GLN A 60 -14.39 -27.80 -33.94
C GLN A 60 -13.60 -26.69 -33.23
N ASP A 61 -12.77 -25.96 -33.96
CA ASP A 61 -12.03 -24.81 -33.45
C ASP A 61 -12.77 -23.50 -33.66
N VAL A 62 -13.81 -23.50 -34.51
CA VAL A 62 -14.68 -22.34 -34.71
C VAL A 62 -15.64 -22.19 -33.53
N VAL A 63 -15.51 -21.08 -32.80
CA VAL A 63 -16.37 -20.78 -31.65
C VAL A 63 -17.60 -20.01 -32.10
N ILE A 64 -17.41 -19.06 -33.02
CA ILE A 64 -18.48 -18.34 -33.70
C ILE A 64 -18.18 -18.40 -35.19
N THR A 65 -19.10 -18.98 -35.95
CA THR A 65 -18.95 -19.24 -37.39
C THR A 65 -18.50 -18.00 -38.13
N GLY A 66 -17.35 -18.10 -38.79
CA GLY A 66 -16.78 -17.04 -39.64
C GLY A 66 -16.18 -15.84 -38.89
N LEU A 67 -16.20 -15.82 -37.55
CA LEU A 67 -15.78 -14.65 -36.76
C LEU A 67 -14.70 -14.96 -35.73
N TYR A 68 -14.80 -16.09 -35.03
CA TYR A 68 -13.87 -16.42 -33.94
C TYR A 68 -13.44 -17.88 -33.99
N SER A 69 -12.15 -18.10 -33.79
CA SER A 69 -11.53 -19.42 -33.76
C SER A 69 -10.64 -19.57 -32.53
N LYS A 70 -10.57 -20.80 -32.03
CA LYS A 70 -9.75 -21.22 -30.90
C LYS A 70 -8.43 -21.76 -31.43
N ASN A 71 -7.30 -21.28 -30.91
CA ASN A 71 -5.98 -21.78 -31.27
C ASN A 71 -5.09 -21.95 -30.03
N GLN A 72 -3.91 -22.53 -30.20
CA GLN A 72 -2.93 -22.70 -29.14
C GLN A 72 -1.49 -22.56 -29.65
N GLY A 73 -0.61 -22.08 -28.78
CA GLY A 73 0.80 -21.90 -29.05
C GLY A 73 1.39 -20.76 -28.23
N THR A 74 2.73 -20.72 -28.15
CA THR A 74 3.43 -19.53 -27.65
C THR A 74 3.15 -18.31 -28.54
N SER A 75 2.78 -18.51 -29.81
CA SER A 75 2.24 -17.48 -30.71
C SER A 75 0.97 -16.81 -30.19
N MET A 76 0.17 -17.49 -29.35
CA MET A 76 -1.00 -16.92 -28.69
C MET A 76 -0.65 -16.28 -27.34
N ALA A 77 0.38 -16.80 -26.65
CA ALA A 77 0.89 -16.19 -25.41
C ALA A 77 1.62 -14.86 -25.65
N SER A 78 2.37 -14.76 -26.75
CA SER A 78 3.13 -13.54 -27.13
C SER A 78 2.26 -12.27 -27.19
N PRO A 79 1.13 -12.22 -27.91
CA PRO A 79 0.29 -11.01 -27.96
C PRO A 79 -0.37 -10.67 -26.62
N VAL A 80 -0.56 -11.63 -25.70
CA VAL A 80 -1.04 -11.34 -24.34
C VAL A 80 -0.01 -10.50 -23.58
N VAL A 81 1.27 -10.87 -23.65
CA VAL A 81 2.36 -10.09 -23.03
C VAL A 81 2.56 -8.75 -23.75
N ALA A 82 2.43 -8.72 -25.08
CA ALA A 82 2.51 -7.48 -25.85
C ALA A 82 1.39 -6.48 -25.46
N GLY A 83 0.16 -6.96 -25.24
CA GLY A 83 -0.93 -6.14 -24.72
C GLY A 83 -0.64 -5.58 -23.33
N ALA A 84 -0.09 -6.40 -22.41
CA ALA A 84 0.33 -5.94 -21.09
C ALA A 84 1.43 -4.86 -21.17
N ALA A 85 2.41 -5.03 -22.07
CA ALA A 85 3.44 -4.05 -22.33
C ALA A 85 2.86 -2.74 -22.89
N ALA A 86 1.87 -2.81 -23.79
CA ALA A 86 1.20 -1.65 -24.36
C ALA A 86 0.43 -0.86 -23.28
N LEU A 87 -0.24 -1.53 -22.34
CA LEU A 87 -0.89 -0.88 -21.19
C LEU A 87 0.11 -0.15 -20.30
N LEU A 88 1.28 -0.76 -20.04
CA LEU A 88 2.35 -0.10 -19.29
C LEU A 88 2.93 1.10 -20.03
N LEU A 89 3.09 1.03 -21.35
CA LEU A 89 3.52 2.16 -22.18
C LEU A 89 2.47 3.27 -22.25
N GLN A 90 1.18 2.92 -22.24
CA GLN A 90 0.11 3.91 -22.15
C GLN A 90 0.18 4.68 -20.83
N ALA A 91 0.44 3.96 -19.73
CA ALA A 91 0.63 4.56 -18.41
C ALA A 91 1.95 5.33 -18.28
N HIS A 92 3.01 4.87 -18.93
CA HIS A 92 4.35 5.45 -18.89
C HIS A 92 4.91 5.67 -20.31
N PRO A 93 4.46 6.73 -21.02
CA PRO A 93 4.79 6.94 -22.45
C PRO A 93 6.28 7.06 -22.77
N THR A 94 7.10 7.42 -21.78
CA THR A 94 8.56 7.57 -21.92
C THR A 94 9.35 6.36 -21.42
N ALA A 95 8.69 5.31 -20.93
CA ALA A 95 9.36 4.12 -20.43
C ALA A 95 10.08 3.37 -21.55
N THR A 96 11.32 2.99 -21.27
CA THR A 96 12.13 2.14 -22.15
C THR A 96 11.65 0.70 -22.14
N ALA A 97 11.98 -0.07 -23.19
CA ALA A 97 11.68 -1.51 -23.23
C ALA A 97 12.27 -2.28 -22.03
N ALA A 98 13.42 -1.85 -21.50
CA ALA A 98 14.03 -2.43 -20.31
C ALA A 98 13.17 -2.17 -19.06
N GLN A 99 12.67 -0.96 -18.87
CA GLN A 99 11.77 -0.63 -17.76
C GLN A 99 10.45 -1.40 -17.84
N ILE A 100 9.85 -1.49 -19.03
CA ILE A 100 8.63 -2.28 -19.25
C ILE A 100 8.88 -3.76 -18.93
N LYS A 101 10.02 -4.31 -19.37
CA LYS A 101 10.40 -5.69 -19.03
C LYS A 101 10.53 -5.86 -17.53
N THR A 102 11.19 -4.94 -16.83
CA THR A 102 11.34 -4.97 -15.37
C THR A 102 9.99 -4.94 -14.66
N TYR A 103 9.05 -4.08 -15.08
CA TYR A 103 7.69 -4.07 -14.52
C TYR A 103 6.99 -5.41 -14.69
N LEU A 104 7.08 -6.03 -15.87
CA LEU A 104 6.42 -7.31 -16.14
C LEU A 104 7.07 -8.47 -15.37
N THR A 105 8.41 -8.55 -15.36
CA THR A 105 9.11 -9.67 -14.70
C THR A 105 9.15 -9.53 -13.18
N GLY A 106 9.27 -8.31 -12.65
CA GLY A 106 9.27 -8.04 -11.22
C GLY A 106 7.91 -8.25 -10.55
N ASN A 107 6.83 -8.25 -11.35
CA ASN A 107 5.45 -8.40 -10.87
C ASN A 107 4.76 -9.64 -11.43
N ALA A 108 5.50 -10.59 -11.97
CA ALA A 108 4.94 -11.85 -12.43
C ALA A 108 4.30 -12.62 -11.26
N SER A 109 3.15 -13.24 -11.52
CA SER A 109 2.49 -14.15 -10.59
C SER A 109 3.25 -15.47 -10.52
N ASN A 110 3.44 -15.97 -9.29
CA ASN A 110 4.02 -17.28 -9.02
C ASN A 110 3.18 -18.02 -7.97
N ASP A 111 3.22 -19.35 -8.01
CA ASP A 111 2.51 -20.24 -7.10
C ASP A 111 3.19 -21.62 -7.06
N ALA A 112 2.52 -22.59 -6.44
CA ALA A 112 3.00 -23.96 -6.39
C ALA A 112 3.17 -24.62 -7.77
N LEU A 113 2.47 -24.16 -8.82
CA LEU A 113 2.61 -24.67 -10.19
C LEU A 113 3.87 -24.14 -10.87
N THR A 114 4.20 -22.86 -10.63
CA THR A 114 5.43 -22.27 -11.18
C THR A 114 6.68 -22.74 -10.45
N GLY A 115 6.54 -23.12 -9.17
CA GLY A 115 7.65 -23.41 -8.28
C GLY A 115 8.49 -22.15 -8.00
N THR A 116 9.73 -22.34 -7.59
CA THR A 116 10.70 -21.24 -7.42
C THR A 116 11.02 -20.61 -8.77
N VAL A 117 10.85 -19.30 -8.88
CA VAL A 117 11.13 -18.49 -10.07
C VAL A 117 12.25 -17.47 -9.77
N PRO A 118 13.05 -17.05 -10.78
CA PRO A 118 12.97 -17.47 -12.18
C PRO A 118 13.46 -18.90 -12.43
N ASN A 119 12.88 -19.59 -13.41
CA ASN A 119 13.34 -20.91 -13.86
C ASN A 119 13.18 -21.11 -15.38
N THR A 120 13.79 -22.17 -15.93
CA THR A 120 13.85 -22.40 -17.38
C THR A 120 12.54 -22.86 -18.03
N THR A 121 11.47 -23.04 -17.26
CA THR A 121 10.15 -23.43 -17.76
C THR A 121 9.19 -22.25 -17.77
N TRP A 122 9.11 -21.53 -16.64
CA TRP A 122 8.14 -20.47 -16.40
C TRP A 122 8.73 -19.07 -16.58
N GLY A 123 10.05 -18.93 -16.66
CA GLY A 123 10.72 -17.65 -16.54
C GLY A 123 10.49 -17.08 -15.14
N TYR A 124 10.24 -15.78 -15.05
CA TYR A 124 9.90 -15.09 -13.80
C TYR A 124 8.49 -15.42 -13.27
N GLY A 125 7.70 -16.21 -14.00
CA GLY A 125 6.34 -16.60 -13.63
C GLY A 125 5.34 -16.26 -14.73
N ARG A 126 4.06 -16.13 -14.36
CA ARG A 126 2.98 -15.77 -15.27
C ARG A 126 2.78 -14.26 -15.29
N VAL A 127 2.56 -13.69 -16.47
CA VAL A 127 2.28 -12.27 -16.62
C VAL A 127 1.07 -11.85 -15.79
N ASP A 128 1.24 -10.81 -14.97
CA ASP A 128 0.16 -10.15 -14.25
C ASP A 128 0.15 -8.67 -14.61
N ALA A 129 -0.64 -8.32 -15.62
CA ALA A 129 -0.75 -6.95 -16.11
C ALA A 129 -1.26 -5.98 -15.03
N PHE A 130 -2.13 -6.46 -14.13
CA PHE A 130 -2.65 -5.62 -13.04
C PHE A 130 -1.56 -5.34 -12.01
N LYS A 131 -0.86 -6.38 -11.53
CA LYS A 131 0.21 -6.20 -10.55
C LYS A 131 1.33 -5.34 -11.12
N ALA A 132 1.71 -5.55 -12.37
CA ALA A 132 2.70 -4.73 -13.06
C ALA A 132 2.27 -3.26 -13.15
N LEU A 133 1.04 -2.98 -13.58
CA LEU A 133 0.51 -1.62 -13.68
C LEU A 133 0.34 -0.96 -12.31
N ALA A 134 -0.27 -1.66 -11.35
CA ALA A 134 -0.46 -1.17 -9.99
C ALA A 134 0.88 -0.82 -9.33
N SER A 135 1.88 -1.70 -9.43
CA SER A 135 3.24 -1.46 -8.92
C SER A 135 3.93 -0.23 -9.53
N SER A 136 3.49 0.20 -10.72
CA SER A 136 4.04 1.35 -11.41
C SER A 136 3.47 2.70 -10.92
N PHE A 137 2.40 2.65 -10.12
CA PHE A 137 1.74 3.82 -9.52
C PHE A 137 1.75 3.80 -7.99
N THR A 138 1.65 2.61 -7.39
CA THR A 138 1.56 2.42 -5.94
C THR A 138 2.32 1.16 -5.53
N CYS A 139 2.53 0.97 -4.23
CA CYS A 139 3.59 0.10 -3.75
C CYS A 139 3.23 -1.38 -3.77
N ALA A 140 1.98 -1.72 -3.47
CA ALA A 140 1.32 -2.93 -3.98
C ALA A 140 -0.18 -2.81 -3.80
N VAL A 141 -0.87 -3.37 -4.78
CA VAL A 141 -2.27 -3.71 -4.66
C VAL A 141 -2.34 -5.22 -4.79
N ASP A 142 -2.72 -5.88 -3.70
CA ASP A 142 -3.11 -7.28 -3.78
C ASP A 142 -4.49 -7.34 -4.40
N ARG A 143 -4.61 -8.13 -5.47
CA ARG A 143 -5.90 -8.42 -6.09
C ARG A 143 -6.13 -9.91 -5.97
N LYS A 144 -7.24 -10.28 -5.35
CA LYS A 144 -7.67 -11.67 -5.29
C LYS A 144 -9.03 -11.87 -5.93
N THR A 145 -9.11 -12.89 -6.77
CA THR A 145 -10.37 -13.39 -7.32
C THR A 145 -10.80 -14.60 -6.48
N TYR A 146 -11.99 -14.53 -5.89
CA TYR A 146 -12.56 -15.62 -5.11
C TYR A 146 -13.36 -16.54 -6.03
N ALA A 147 -12.69 -17.60 -6.48
CA ALA A 147 -13.27 -18.64 -7.30
C ALA A 147 -13.62 -19.84 -6.42
N TYR A 148 -14.92 -20.10 -6.27
CA TYR A 148 -15.43 -21.26 -5.55
C TYR A 148 -15.97 -22.35 -6.49
N ASP A 149 -16.10 -22.02 -7.78
CA ASP A 149 -16.39 -22.98 -8.82
C ASP A 149 -15.19 -23.91 -9.10
N ASN A 150 -15.50 -25.12 -9.56
CA ASN A 150 -14.53 -26.15 -9.87
C ASN A 150 -13.68 -25.78 -11.10
N PRO A 151 -12.42 -26.27 -11.16
CA PRO A 151 -11.55 -26.10 -12.32
C PRO A 151 -12.24 -26.52 -13.62
N TYR A 152 -11.93 -25.81 -14.70
CA TYR A 152 -12.59 -25.99 -15.99
C TYR A 152 -12.25 -27.37 -16.61
N THR A 153 -13.14 -28.34 -16.42
CA THR A 153 -13.13 -29.61 -17.15
C THR A 153 -14.45 -29.79 -17.88
N SER A 154 -14.41 -30.28 -19.12
CA SER A 154 -15.61 -30.41 -19.96
C SER A 154 -16.70 -31.31 -19.37
N ALA A 155 -16.37 -32.18 -18.43
CA ALA A 155 -17.33 -33.04 -17.73
C ALA A 155 -18.03 -32.33 -16.55
N GLN A 156 -17.45 -31.24 -16.06
CA GLN A 156 -17.95 -30.47 -14.90
C GLN A 156 -18.54 -29.12 -15.31
N ASP A 157 -18.74 -28.84 -16.60
CA ASP A 157 -19.17 -27.53 -17.09
C ASP A 157 -20.54 -27.60 -17.79
N ALA A 158 -21.55 -26.99 -17.18
CA ALA A 158 -22.94 -27.01 -17.63
C ALA A 158 -23.52 -25.58 -17.71
N SER A 159 -24.72 -25.47 -18.27
CA SER A 159 -25.46 -24.21 -18.37
C SER A 159 -26.71 -24.27 -17.48
N VAL A 160 -27.13 -23.12 -16.98
CA VAL A 160 -28.49 -22.92 -16.45
C VAL A 160 -29.16 -21.78 -17.21
N ALA A 161 -30.40 -21.99 -17.63
CA ALA A 161 -31.24 -20.96 -18.21
C ALA A 161 -32.04 -20.28 -17.09
N LEU A 162 -32.12 -18.95 -17.15
CA LEU A 162 -32.73 -18.09 -16.15
C LEU A 162 -33.67 -17.10 -16.85
N THR A 163 -34.79 -16.83 -16.20
CA THR A 163 -35.75 -15.78 -16.57
C THR A 163 -35.87 -14.81 -15.40
N THR A 164 -36.86 -14.99 -14.53
CA THR A 164 -37.15 -14.12 -13.38
C THR A 164 -36.36 -14.50 -12.12
N GLN A 165 -35.59 -15.59 -12.16
CA GLN A 165 -34.83 -16.05 -11.01
C GLN A 165 -33.65 -15.12 -10.71
N ARG A 166 -33.29 -15.07 -9.42
CA ARG A 166 -32.06 -14.44 -8.94
C ARG A 166 -31.07 -15.50 -8.53
N VAL A 167 -29.81 -15.36 -8.96
CA VAL A 167 -28.71 -16.23 -8.52
C VAL A 167 -27.83 -15.47 -7.56
N ALA A 168 -27.38 -16.13 -6.50
CA ALA A 168 -26.47 -15.54 -5.54
C ALA A 168 -25.26 -16.44 -5.32
N VAL A 169 -24.09 -15.84 -5.16
CA VAL A 169 -22.87 -16.53 -4.74
C VAL A 169 -22.30 -15.84 -3.52
N ARG A 170 -22.13 -16.62 -2.45
CA ARG A 170 -21.44 -16.19 -1.25
C ARG A 170 -19.95 -16.11 -1.51
N PHE A 171 -19.29 -15.06 -1.02
CA PHE A 171 -17.84 -15.00 -0.95
C PHE A 171 -17.37 -14.58 0.43
N THR A 172 -16.29 -15.23 0.87
CA THR A 172 -15.61 -14.97 2.13
C THR A 172 -14.21 -14.48 1.79
N PRO A 173 -13.95 -13.17 1.81
CA PRO A 173 -12.65 -12.67 1.47
C PRO A 173 -11.66 -13.06 2.58
N ASP A 174 -10.42 -13.36 2.22
CA ASP A 174 -9.31 -13.51 3.17
C ASP A 174 -8.39 -12.29 3.19
N LEU A 175 -8.70 -11.29 2.35
CA LEU A 175 -8.11 -9.95 2.36
C LEU A 175 -9.15 -8.91 2.80
N THR A 176 -8.75 -7.99 3.67
CA THR A 176 -9.53 -6.78 3.97
C THR A 176 -9.20 -5.70 2.94
N GLY A 177 -10.21 -5.12 2.31
CA GLY A 177 -9.99 -4.16 1.22
C GLY A 177 -11.27 -3.65 0.58
N LYS A 178 -11.18 -3.27 -0.70
CA LYS A 178 -12.30 -2.83 -1.52
C LYS A 178 -12.81 -3.95 -2.41
N LEU A 179 -14.12 -4.14 -2.48
CA LEU A 179 -14.72 -4.93 -3.54
C LEU A 179 -14.67 -4.10 -4.82
N GLY A 180 -13.88 -4.53 -5.81
CA GLY A 180 -13.73 -3.74 -7.04
C GLY A 180 -14.26 -4.41 -8.30
N GLY A 181 -14.69 -5.67 -8.24
CA GLY A 181 -15.37 -6.24 -9.40
C GLY A 181 -15.95 -7.63 -9.22
N LEU A 182 -16.58 -8.08 -10.30
CA LEU A 182 -17.27 -9.36 -10.39
C LEU A 182 -17.00 -9.97 -11.76
N PHE A 183 -16.46 -11.18 -11.79
CA PHE A 183 -16.50 -12.01 -12.98
C PHE A 183 -17.76 -12.86 -12.98
N TYR A 184 -18.44 -12.97 -14.12
CA TYR A 184 -19.56 -13.88 -14.32
C TYR A 184 -19.51 -14.47 -15.72
N HIS A 185 -19.73 -15.78 -15.84
CA HIS A 185 -19.66 -16.47 -17.13
C HIS A 185 -21.06 -16.71 -17.69
N THR A 186 -21.34 -16.14 -18.86
CA THR A 186 -22.63 -16.30 -19.56
C THR A 186 -22.66 -17.58 -20.38
N VAL A 187 -23.85 -18.04 -20.72
CA VAL A 187 -24.05 -19.21 -21.58
C VAL A 187 -23.99 -18.82 -23.07
N SER A 188 -23.95 -19.82 -23.96
CA SER A 188 -24.17 -19.60 -25.39
C SER A 188 -25.64 -19.28 -25.66
N ASN A 189 -25.94 -18.90 -26.90
CA ASN A 189 -27.25 -18.45 -27.35
C ASN A 189 -28.39 -19.52 -27.28
N ALA A 190 -28.15 -20.72 -26.71
CA ALA A 190 -29.06 -21.87 -26.80
C ALA A 190 -28.94 -22.90 -25.64
N GLY A 191 -28.79 -22.46 -24.39
CA GLY A 191 -28.62 -23.37 -23.24
C GLY A 191 -29.84 -24.21 -22.84
N ALA A 192 -31.04 -23.91 -23.36
CA ALA A 192 -32.28 -24.67 -23.15
C ALA A 192 -33.35 -24.39 -24.25
N GLY A 193 -32.94 -24.27 -25.52
CA GLY A 193 -33.88 -24.17 -26.65
C GLY A 193 -34.49 -22.79 -26.96
N GLY A 194 -33.93 -21.69 -26.45
CA GLY A 194 -34.37 -20.32 -26.76
C GLY A 194 -33.22 -19.33 -26.91
N THR A 195 -33.49 -18.19 -27.57
CA THR A 195 -32.55 -17.09 -27.84
C THR A 195 -32.17 -16.36 -26.55
N PHE A 196 -30.88 -16.11 -26.33
CA PHE A 196 -30.40 -15.23 -25.26
C PHE A 196 -30.76 -13.78 -25.60
N SER A 197 -31.48 -13.09 -24.72
CA SER A 197 -31.93 -11.71 -24.90
C SER A 197 -31.90 -10.97 -23.56
N LEU A 198 -31.09 -9.92 -23.46
CA LEU A 198 -30.97 -9.10 -22.25
C LEU A 198 -31.56 -7.70 -22.48
N THR A 199 -32.70 -7.44 -21.85
CA THR A 199 -33.27 -6.09 -21.72
C THR A 199 -32.71 -5.35 -20.50
N SER A 200 -32.39 -6.08 -19.43
CA SER A 200 -31.67 -5.56 -18.27
C SER A 200 -30.91 -6.66 -17.55
N LEU A 201 -29.83 -6.30 -16.86
CA LEU A 201 -29.08 -7.18 -15.99
C LEU A 201 -28.55 -6.34 -14.82
N THR A 202 -28.73 -6.83 -13.60
CA THR A 202 -28.38 -6.09 -12.38
C THR A 202 -27.56 -6.98 -11.45
N ALA A 203 -26.56 -6.37 -10.81
CA ALA A 203 -25.78 -6.94 -9.72
C ALA A 203 -26.10 -6.21 -8.41
N GLU A 204 -26.41 -6.96 -7.37
CA GLU A 204 -26.52 -6.47 -5.99
C GLU A 204 -25.41 -7.07 -5.14
N ILE A 205 -24.86 -6.27 -4.23
CA ILE A 205 -23.97 -6.71 -3.17
C ILE A 205 -24.75 -6.67 -1.87
N ARG A 206 -24.79 -7.77 -1.14
CA ARG A 206 -25.59 -7.92 0.08
C ARG A 206 -24.76 -8.49 1.22
N SER A 207 -25.11 -8.14 2.46
CA SER A 207 -24.53 -8.76 3.64
C SER A 207 -24.96 -10.22 3.76
N ASN A 208 -24.28 -11.01 4.57
CA ASN A 208 -24.77 -12.33 4.97
C ASN A 208 -25.82 -12.22 6.08
N ASN A 209 -26.92 -12.96 5.94
CA ASN A 209 -27.93 -13.16 6.96
C ASN A 209 -28.18 -14.66 7.13
N ALA A 210 -27.53 -15.27 8.13
CA ALA A 210 -27.65 -16.69 8.46
C ALA A 210 -27.46 -17.64 7.24
N GLY A 211 -26.52 -17.31 6.35
CA GLY A 211 -26.22 -18.12 5.16
C GLY A 211 -27.03 -17.73 3.91
N ASN A 212 -27.86 -16.68 3.98
CA ASN A 212 -28.62 -16.14 2.85
C ASN A 212 -28.27 -14.66 2.58
N PRO A 213 -28.54 -14.13 1.38
CA PRO A 213 -28.40 -12.71 1.09
C PRO A 213 -29.27 -11.85 2.01
N GLY A 214 -28.66 -10.90 2.70
CA GLY A 214 -29.26 -10.03 3.71
C GLY A 214 -29.47 -8.59 3.23
N THR A 215 -29.01 -7.63 4.02
CA THR A 215 -29.11 -6.19 3.77
C THR A 215 -28.42 -5.81 2.46
N LEU A 216 -29.05 -4.98 1.64
CA LEU A 216 -28.46 -4.44 0.42
C LEU A 216 -27.34 -3.44 0.77
N LEU A 217 -26.14 -3.67 0.23
CA LEU A 217 -24.96 -2.83 0.42
C LEU A 217 -24.69 -1.96 -0.81
N GLY A 218 -25.05 -2.43 -2.01
CA GLY A 218 -24.91 -1.65 -3.24
C GLY A 218 -25.50 -2.36 -4.45
N THR A 219 -25.78 -1.60 -5.51
CA THR A 219 -26.39 -2.09 -6.75
C THR A 219 -25.71 -1.46 -7.96
N VAL A 220 -25.46 -2.27 -9.00
CA VAL A 220 -24.96 -1.81 -10.29
C VAL A 220 -25.81 -2.41 -11.41
N ASN A 221 -26.28 -1.55 -12.33
CA ASN A 221 -26.91 -1.98 -13.57
C ASN A 221 -25.84 -2.24 -14.63
N ILE A 222 -25.90 -3.40 -15.26
CA ILE A 222 -24.94 -3.83 -16.26
C ILE A 222 -25.42 -3.37 -17.63
N ASN A 223 -24.52 -2.75 -18.42
CA ASN A 223 -24.79 -2.44 -19.81
C ASN A 223 -24.93 -3.74 -20.61
N THR A 224 -26.16 -4.11 -20.97
CA THR A 224 -26.47 -5.38 -21.63
C THR A 224 -25.85 -5.49 -23.03
N SER A 225 -25.59 -4.37 -23.71
CA SER A 225 -24.92 -4.36 -25.02
C SER A 225 -23.44 -4.74 -24.96
N ALA A 226 -22.82 -4.63 -23.78
CA ALA A 226 -21.42 -4.99 -23.55
C ALA A 226 -21.25 -6.45 -23.05
N VAL A 227 -22.35 -7.17 -22.80
CA VAL A 227 -22.30 -8.53 -22.29
C VAL A 227 -21.94 -9.50 -23.42
N ALA A 228 -20.74 -10.07 -23.34
CA ALA A 228 -20.31 -11.13 -24.24
C ALA A 228 -21.03 -12.46 -23.89
N LEU A 229 -21.41 -13.21 -24.92
CA LEU A 229 -22.00 -14.55 -24.77
C LEU A 229 -20.91 -15.61 -24.71
N PHE A 230 -21.22 -16.72 -24.04
CA PHE A 230 -20.31 -17.86 -23.91
C PHE A 230 -18.90 -17.48 -23.44
N SER A 231 -18.81 -16.45 -22.58
CA SER A 231 -17.54 -15.90 -22.11
C SER A 231 -17.66 -15.45 -20.66
N TRP A 232 -16.50 -15.36 -19.99
CA TRP A 232 -16.35 -14.53 -18.82
C TRP A 232 -16.60 -13.07 -19.19
N ASN A 233 -17.39 -12.40 -18.36
CA ASN A 233 -17.60 -10.96 -18.37
C ASN A 233 -17.06 -10.40 -17.06
N TYR A 234 -16.51 -9.19 -17.09
CA TYR A 234 -16.09 -8.46 -15.89
C TYR A 234 -17.02 -7.26 -15.69
N LEU A 235 -17.59 -7.15 -14.50
CA LEU A 235 -18.29 -5.97 -14.03
C LEU A 235 -17.40 -5.21 -13.05
N ASP A 236 -17.14 -3.94 -13.37
CA ASP A 236 -16.49 -3.02 -12.44
C ASP A 236 -17.48 -2.62 -11.33
N LEU A 237 -17.06 -2.81 -10.08
CA LEU A 237 -17.82 -2.46 -8.88
C LEU A 237 -17.13 -1.36 -8.06
N SER A 238 -16.00 -0.82 -8.54
CA SER A 238 -15.18 0.15 -7.82
C SER A 238 -15.96 1.42 -7.44
N SER A 239 -16.94 1.81 -8.26
CA SER A 239 -17.83 2.96 -8.01
C SER A 239 -18.71 2.80 -6.78
N LEU A 240 -18.97 1.58 -6.31
CA LEU A 240 -19.71 1.34 -5.06
C LEU A 240 -18.88 1.71 -3.82
N ASN A 241 -17.55 1.80 -3.95
CA ASN A 241 -16.62 2.13 -2.87
C ASN A 241 -16.77 1.24 -1.61
N LEU A 242 -17.23 0.00 -1.78
CA LEU A 242 -17.56 -0.89 -0.67
C LEU A 242 -16.33 -1.50 -0.04
N ASN A 243 -16.24 -1.37 1.29
CA ASN A 243 -15.26 -2.08 2.11
C ASN A 243 -15.73 -3.50 2.40
N VAL A 244 -14.83 -4.47 2.24
CA VAL A 244 -15.02 -5.85 2.65
C VAL A 244 -13.96 -6.23 3.67
N THR A 245 -14.36 -7.02 4.66
CA THR A 245 -13.48 -7.43 5.77
C THR A 245 -13.13 -8.90 5.65
N SER A 246 -11.85 -9.23 5.86
CA SER A 246 -11.38 -10.62 5.88
C SER A 246 -12.18 -11.47 6.87
N GLY A 247 -12.58 -12.66 6.46
CA GLY A 247 -13.39 -13.60 7.24
C GLY A 247 -14.90 -13.30 7.27
N THR A 248 -15.36 -12.19 6.72
CA THR A 248 -16.79 -11.83 6.70
C THR A 248 -17.47 -12.29 5.43
N ASP A 249 -18.59 -13.01 5.55
CA ASP A 249 -19.37 -13.44 4.39
C ASP A 249 -20.16 -12.30 3.75
N TYR A 250 -20.10 -12.21 2.43
CA TYR A 250 -20.90 -11.32 1.59
C TYR A 250 -21.55 -12.11 0.45
N PHE A 251 -22.60 -11.56 -0.14
CA PHE A 251 -23.25 -12.13 -1.31
C PHE A 251 -23.17 -11.19 -2.50
N VAL A 252 -22.88 -11.76 -3.67
CA VAL A 252 -23.20 -11.13 -4.94
C VAL A 252 -24.45 -11.79 -5.50
N VAL A 253 -25.44 -10.98 -5.87
CA VAL A 253 -26.69 -11.43 -6.48
C VAL A 253 -26.78 -10.89 -7.91
N LEU A 254 -27.04 -11.76 -8.88
CA LEU A 254 -27.28 -11.39 -10.27
C LEU A 254 -28.72 -11.76 -10.68
N TYR A 255 -29.38 -10.86 -11.38
CA TYR A 255 -30.70 -11.09 -11.95
C TYR A 255 -30.98 -10.18 -13.15
N ALA A 256 -31.83 -10.65 -14.05
CA ALA A 256 -32.28 -9.90 -15.21
C ALA A 256 -33.75 -9.46 -15.05
N GLY A 257 -34.18 -8.50 -15.88
CA GLY A 257 -35.58 -8.08 -15.94
C GLY A 257 -36.49 -9.19 -16.47
N ALA A 258 -37.78 -9.11 -16.16
CA ALA A 258 -38.76 -10.16 -16.51
C ALA A 258 -38.89 -10.43 -18.03
N SER A 259 -38.50 -9.47 -18.88
CA SER A 259 -38.48 -9.62 -20.35
C SER A 259 -37.17 -10.17 -20.90
N SER A 260 -36.19 -10.46 -20.05
CA SER A 260 -34.91 -11.04 -20.43
C SER A 260 -34.92 -12.57 -20.36
N THR A 261 -34.21 -13.19 -21.30
CA THR A 261 -33.86 -14.62 -21.32
C THR A 261 -32.35 -14.73 -21.26
N TRP A 262 -31.81 -15.30 -20.18
CA TRP A 262 -30.37 -15.32 -19.97
C TRP A 262 -29.92 -16.60 -19.27
N GLY A 263 -28.64 -16.69 -18.91
CA GLY A 263 -28.12 -17.84 -18.20
C GLY A 263 -26.67 -17.67 -17.82
N VAL A 264 -26.26 -18.42 -16.80
CA VAL A 264 -24.88 -18.48 -16.34
C VAL A 264 -24.35 -19.91 -16.48
N ARG A 265 -23.03 -20.02 -16.67
CA ARG A 265 -22.35 -21.29 -16.54
C ARG A 265 -22.33 -21.74 -15.09
N ARG A 266 -22.32 -23.05 -14.90
CA ARG A 266 -22.31 -23.70 -13.60
C ARG A 266 -21.50 -24.97 -13.65
N ASP A 267 -21.22 -25.51 -12.48
CA ASP A 267 -20.64 -26.82 -12.35
C ASP A 267 -21.66 -27.96 -12.55
N ALA A 268 -21.15 -29.18 -12.74
CA ALA A 268 -21.96 -30.38 -12.68
C ALA A 268 -22.54 -30.60 -11.27
N THR A 269 -23.73 -31.20 -11.23
CA THR A 269 -24.43 -31.52 -9.98
C THR A 269 -23.61 -32.44 -9.06
N GLY A 270 -23.68 -32.20 -7.75
CA GLY A 270 -23.08 -33.09 -6.73
C GLY A 270 -21.68 -32.73 -6.27
N THR A 271 -21.07 -31.67 -6.81
CA THR A 271 -19.84 -31.06 -6.28
C THR A 271 -20.18 -29.63 -5.85
N VAL A 272 -20.83 -29.49 -4.69
CA VAL A 272 -21.32 -28.20 -4.17
C VAL A 272 -20.64 -27.81 -2.86
N ASP A 273 -20.22 -26.55 -2.76
CA ASP A 273 -19.70 -25.98 -1.52
C ASP A 273 -20.74 -25.19 -0.70
N ASN A 274 -22.01 -25.24 -1.14
CA ASN A 274 -23.16 -24.54 -0.56
C ASN A 274 -22.99 -23.01 -0.53
N ARG A 275 -22.21 -22.42 -1.44
CA ARG A 275 -22.14 -20.94 -1.59
C ARG A 275 -23.09 -20.40 -2.64
N SER A 276 -23.54 -21.23 -3.56
CA SER A 276 -24.49 -20.84 -4.61
C SER A 276 -25.93 -21.00 -4.14
N LEU A 277 -26.76 -19.98 -4.38
CA LEU A 277 -28.17 -19.96 -4.02
C LEU A 277 -29.03 -19.46 -5.17
N LEU A 278 -30.25 -19.98 -5.25
CA LEU A 278 -31.27 -19.61 -6.22
C LEU A 278 -32.51 -19.09 -5.49
N SER A 279 -33.05 -17.99 -5.99
CA SER A 279 -34.33 -17.45 -5.59
C SER A 279 -35.29 -17.43 -6.78
N THR A 280 -36.52 -17.91 -6.57
CA THR A 280 -37.61 -17.89 -7.56
C THR A 280 -38.69 -16.85 -7.26
N ASP A 281 -38.60 -16.15 -6.13
CA ASP A 281 -39.64 -15.24 -5.60
C ASP A 281 -39.13 -13.80 -5.40
N GLY A 282 -38.21 -13.38 -6.26
CA GLY A 282 -37.66 -12.02 -6.25
C GLY A 282 -36.66 -11.73 -5.12
N GLY A 283 -36.14 -12.75 -4.45
CA GLY A 283 -35.11 -12.66 -3.41
C GLY A 283 -35.64 -12.83 -2.00
N SER A 284 -36.91 -13.24 -1.84
CA SER A 284 -37.58 -13.40 -0.55
C SER A 284 -37.19 -14.71 0.12
N SER A 285 -36.97 -15.77 -0.66
CA SER A 285 -36.47 -17.07 -0.20
C SER A 285 -35.34 -17.58 -1.08
N TRP A 286 -34.44 -18.36 -0.46
CA TRP A 286 -33.22 -18.85 -1.10
C TRP A 286 -33.09 -20.35 -0.89
N SER A 287 -32.70 -21.05 -1.93
CA SER A 287 -32.50 -22.51 -1.93
C SER A 287 -31.18 -22.87 -2.59
N ASN A 288 -30.60 -23.99 -2.18
CA ASN A 288 -29.40 -24.53 -2.82
C ASN A 288 -29.80 -25.21 -4.15
N PRO A 289 -29.24 -24.79 -5.30
CA PRO A 289 -29.60 -25.34 -6.59
C PRO A 289 -28.93 -26.70 -6.90
N GLY A 290 -28.02 -27.19 -6.05
CA GLY A 290 -27.32 -28.46 -6.22
C GLY A 290 -26.09 -28.41 -7.15
N TYR A 291 -25.62 -27.21 -7.48
CA TYR A 291 -24.42 -26.92 -8.28
C TYR A 291 -23.88 -25.53 -7.96
N ASP A 292 -22.62 -25.26 -8.31
CA ASP A 292 -22.02 -23.93 -8.12
C ASP A 292 -22.03 -23.07 -9.39
N TYR A 293 -22.39 -21.80 -9.25
CA TYR A 293 -22.36 -20.84 -10.35
C TYR A 293 -20.93 -20.36 -10.61
N ARG A 294 -20.59 -20.18 -11.89
CA ARG A 294 -19.30 -19.58 -12.31
C ARG A 294 -19.36 -18.06 -12.21
N ILE A 295 -19.39 -17.58 -10.96
CA ILE A 295 -19.41 -16.16 -10.58
C ILE A 295 -18.33 -15.97 -9.51
N ARG A 296 -17.47 -14.96 -9.68
CA ARG A 296 -16.27 -14.77 -8.86
C ARG A 296 -16.09 -13.31 -8.47
N SER A 297 -16.02 -13.04 -7.18
CA SER A 297 -15.77 -11.68 -6.67
C SER A 297 -14.29 -11.32 -6.74
N VAL A 298 -13.99 -10.05 -6.97
CA VAL A 298 -12.62 -9.52 -6.99
C VAL A 298 -12.45 -8.47 -5.90
N VAL A 299 -11.53 -8.74 -4.97
CA VAL A 299 -11.18 -7.80 -3.89
C VAL A 299 -9.78 -7.26 -4.13
N TYR A 300 -9.67 -5.96 -3.97
CA TYR A 300 -8.43 -5.21 -4.00
C TYR A 300 -8.09 -4.82 -2.56
N ALA A 301 -6.97 -5.31 -2.05
CA ALA A 301 -6.38 -4.77 -0.85
C ALA A 301 -5.21 -3.90 -1.27
N HIS A 302 -5.09 -2.71 -0.68
CA HIS A 302 -3.77 -2.14 -0.56
C HIS A 302 -3.04 -3.05 0.40
N SER A 303 -2.17 -3.91 -0.14
CA SER A 303 -1.19 -4.53 0.71
C SER A 303 -0.40 -3.37 1.27
N LEU A 304 -0.35 -3.25 2.59
CA LEU A 304 0.75 -2.51 3.20
C LEU A 304 1.98 -3.21 2.66
N VAL A 305 2.61 -2.59 1.68
CA VAL A 305 3.90 -3.08 1.27
C VAL A 305 4.79 -2.79 2.44
N GLN A 306 5.04 -3.87 3.17
CA GLN A 306 6.27 -4.22 3.84
C GLN A 306 7.51 -4.01 2.95
N ASN A 307 7.60 -2.92 2.20
CA ASN A 307 8.88 -2.43 1.76
C ASN A 307 9.44 -1.77 3.00
N GLY A 308 10.38 -2.48 3.63
CA GLY A 308 11.14 -2.03 4.77
C GLY A 308 11.85 -0.68 4.58
N THR A 309 11.89 -0.17 3.35
CA THR A 309 12.59 1.03 2.94
C THR A 309 11.94 2.29 3.53
N LEU A 310 12.71 3.00 4.34
CA LEU A 310 12.34 4.32 4.84
C LEU A 310 12.54 5.39 3.78
N ALA A 311 11.82 6.50 3.88
CA ALA A 311 12.08 7.69 3.07
C ALA A 311 13.56 8.09 3.18
N ALA A 312 14.26 8.08 2.04
CA ALA A 312 15.70 8.38 1.96
C ALA A 312 15.98 9.88 1.80
N ALA A 313 14.95 10.66 1.49
CA ALA A 313 14.95 12.11 1.31
C ALA A 313 13.60 12.66 1.80
N ASP A 314 13.44 13.98 1.70
CA ASP A 314 12.22 14.68 2.10
C ASP A 314 10.98 14.10 1.40
N ALA A 315 9.94 13.84 2.20
CA ALA A 315 8.73 13.19 1.73
C ALA A 315 7.51 13.65 2.53
N THR A 316 6.39 13.76 1.82
CA THR A 316 5.10 14.16 2.39
C THR A 316 4.02 13.19 1.94
N ASP A 317 3.06 12.94 2.82
CA ASP A 317 1.89 12.12 2.54
C ASP A 317 0.66 12.63 3.31
N THR A 318 -0.44 12.84 2.60
CA THR A 318 -1.68 13.38 3.13
C THR A 318 -2.84 12.43 2.82
N ARG A 319 -3.50 11.91 3.87
CA ARG A 319 -4.58 10.92 3.74
C ARG A 319 -5.47 10.87 4.98
N ASP A 320 -6.64 10.29 4.84
CA ASP A 320 -7.55 10.04 5.95
C ASP A 320 -7.03 8.93 6.86
N ILE A 321 -7.12 9.15 8.18
CA ILE A 321 -6.68 8.20 9.18
C ILE A 321 -7.62 6.98 9.26
N ASN A 322 -7.05 5.77 9.39
CA ASN A 322 -7.75 4.53 9.70
C ASN A 322 -7.25 3.93 11.04
N SER A 323 -7.72 2.74 11.41
CA SER A 323 -7.37 2.10 12.69
C SER A 323 -5.89 1.72 12.85
N THR A 324 -5.07 1.75 11.80
CA THR A 324 -3.63 1.44 11.86
C THR A 324 -2.86 2.17 10.75
N GLN A 325 -3.04 3.49 10.64
CA GLN A 325 -2.62 4.23 9.46
C GLN A 325 -1.09 4.30 9.33
N GLN A 326 -0.57 3.87 8.18
CA GLN A 326 0.82 4.13 7.77
C GLN A 326 0.86 5.24 6.72
N PHE A 327 1.83 6.13 6.86
CA PHE A 327 2.13 7.19 5.91
C PHE A 327 3.35 6.82 5.09
N GLN A 328 3.26 7.00 3.78
CA GLN A 328 4.28 6.61 2.81
C GLN A 328 4.23 7.53 1.59
N SER A 329 5.41 7.80 1.02
CA SER A 329 5.55 8.50 -0.26
C SER A 329 6.47 7.69 -1.15
N ASN A 330 6.08 7.48 -2.42
CA ASN A 330 6.86 6.68 -3.38
C ASN A 330 7.37 5.33 -2.82
N CYS A 331 6.55 4.65 -2.02
CA CYS A 331 6.88 3.36 -1.41
C CYS A 331 7.96 3.37 -0.34
N ALA A 332 8.27 4.56 0.15
CA ALA A 332 9.13 4.76 1.28
C ALA A 332 8.29 5.13 2.51
N LEU A 333 8.47 4.39 3.59
CA LEU A 333 7.73 4.56 4.84
C LEU A 333 8.16 5.88 5.51
N ILE A 334 7.17 6.67 5.94
CA ILE A 334 7.35 7.93 6.66
C ILE A 334 7.13 7.69 8.16
N ALA A 335 5.89 7.41 8.57
CA ALA A 335 5.52 7.19 9.97
C ALA A 335 4.26 6.30 10.06
N GLN A 336 3.94 5.82 11.26
CA GLN A 336 2.66 5.19 11.55
C GLN A 336 1.92 5.97 12.63
N VAL A 337 0.61 6.12 12.47
CA VAL A 337 -0.26 6.80 13.42
C VAL A 337 -1.48 5.92 13.67
N VAL A 338 -1.69 5.54 14.92
CA VAL A 338 -2.78 4.67 15.36
C VAL A 338 -3.69 5.47 16.30
N PRO A 339 -4.95 5.75 15.93
CA PRO A 339 -5.89 6.44 16.82
C PRO A 339 -6.01 5.73 18.17
N ASN A 340 -5.75 6.45 19.26
CA ASN A 340 -5.86 5.93 20.62
C ASN A 340 -6.15 7.07 21.62
N GLY A 341 -6.27 6.74 22.91
CA GLY A 341 -6.38 7.73 23.98
C GLY A 341 -7.75 8.39 24.08
N ALA A 342 -7.80 9.53 24.79
CA ALA A 342 -9.05 10.20 25.16
C ALA A 342 -9.74 10.95 24.01
N ASN A 343 -8.98 11.45 23.03
CA ASN A 343 -9.50 12.16 21.87
C ASN A 343 -8.87 11.61 20.58
N PRO A 344 -9.17 10.35 20.19
CA PRO A 344 -8.50 9.70 19.07
C PRO A 344 -8.52 10.56 17.80
N ILE A 345 -7.37 10.69 17.14
CA ILE A 345 -7.23 11.44 15.88
C ILE A 345 -8.22 10.93 14.81
N THR A 346 -8.84 11.86 14.07
CA THR A 346 -9.82 11.57 13.01
C THR A 346 -9.59 12.45 11.77
N GLY A 347 -10.12 12.01 10.63
CA GLY A 347 -10.11 12.77 9.38
C GLY A 347 -8.76 12.78 8.67
N THR A 348 -8.55 13.78 7.83
CA THR A 348 -7.34 13.94 7.02
C THR A 348 -6.15 14.35 7.88
N VAL A 349 -5.01 13.73 7.63
CA VAL A 349 -3.75 14.00 8.32
C VAL A 349 -2.64 14.12 7.28
N GLU A 350 -1.80 15.14 7.43
CA GLU A 350 -0.57 15.31 6.66
C GLU A 350 0.61 14.87 7.53
N THR A 351 1.50 14.04 6.97
CA THR A 351 2.73 13.59 7.61
C THR A 351 3.90 13.88 6.70
N LYS A 352 4.92 14.57 7.24
CA LYS A 352 6.17 14.91 6.57
C LYS A 352 7.35 14.25 7.28
N VAL A 353 8.35 13.89 6.50
CA VAL A 353 9.69 13.54 6.97
C VAL A 353 10.71 14.32 6.16
N TRP A 354 11.73 14.81 6.83
CA TRP A 354 12.92 15.38 6.22
C TRP A 354 14.12 14.54 6.58
N VAL A 355 15.09 14.48 5.68
CA VAL A 355 16.30 13.66 5.85
C VAL A 355 17.52 14.49 5.48
N GLU A 356 18.14 15.09 6.50
CA GLU A 356 19.33 15.91 6.33
C GLU A 356 20.55 15.06 5.91
N SER A 357 21.54 15.73 5.32
CA SER A 357 22.81 15.11 4.91
C SER A 357 23.70 14.71 6.10
N ALA A 358 23.51 15.32 7.27
CA ALA A 358 24.18 15.01 8.53
C ALA A 358 23.28 15.40 9.71
N ALA A 359 23.59 14.95 10.94
CA ALA A 359 22.84 15.32 12.13
C ALA A 359 22.91 16.85 12.39
N PRO A 360 21.81 17.60 12.23
CA PRO A 360 21.78 19.04 12.43
C PRO A 360 21.92 19.43 13.90
N THR A 361 22.24 20.70 14.15
CA THR A 361 22.38 21.26 15.50
C THR A 361 21.56 22.53 15.67
N HIS A 362 20.91 22.70 16.83
CA HIS A 362 20.29 23.95 17.23
C HIS A 362 20.73 24.32 18.65
N ASN A 363 21.30 25.51 18.84
CA ASN A 363 21.88 25.96 20.11
C ASN A 363 22.89 24.97 20.72
N ASN A 364 23.84 24.47 19.90
CA ASN A 364 24.83 23.46 20.28
C ASN A 364 24.24 22.14 20.79
N ARG A 365 23.02 21.81 20.35
CA ARG A 365 22.36 20.54 20.66
C ARG A 365 22.05 19.81 19.36
N PRO A 366 22.64 18.62 19.13
CA PRO A 366 22.34 17.86 17.95
C PRO A 366 20.97 17.19 18.07
N TYR A 367 20.39 16.86 16.92
CA TYR A 367 19.25 15.95 16.81
C TYR A 367 19.44 15.06 15.60
N VAL A 368 18.71 13.95 15.56
CA VAL A 368 18.82 12.95 14.50
C VAL A 368 18.46 13.61 13.16
N ARG A 369 19.24 13.32 12.11
CA ARG A 369 19.08 13.90 10.76
C ARG A 369 17.72 13.64 10.11
N ARG A 370 17.02 12.59 10.56
CA ARG A 370 15.65 12.29 10.14
C ARG A 370 14.70 12.89 11.17
N HIS A 371 13.81 13.77 10.72
CA HIS A 371 12.85 14.46 11.58
C HIS A 371 11.49 14.59 10.90
N TYR A 372 10.45 14.85 11.69
CA TYR A 372 9.06 14.64 11.28
C TYR A 372 8.15 15.79 11.65
N GLU A 373 7.07 15.95 10.88
CA GLU A 373 5.92 16.77 11.25
C GLU A 373 4.64 16.01 10.94
N ILE A 374 3.71 15.98 11.89
CA ILE A 374 2.41 15.35 11.70
C ILE A 374 1.37 16.41 12.01
N THR A 375 0.43 16.63 11.10
CA THR A 375 -0.56 17.70 11.18
C THR A 375 -1.95 17.16 10.82
N PRO A 376 -2.80 16.87 11.82
CA PRO A 376 -4.20 16.56 11.60
C PRO A 376 -4.96 17.81 11.13
N ALA A 377 -5.86 17.66 10.16
CA ALA A 377 -6.70 18.76 9.66
C ALA A 377 -7.71 19.25 10.71
N THR A 378 -8.05 18.42 11.70
CA THR A 378 -9.01 18.74 12.76
C THR A 378 -8.40 18.46 14.13
N ASN A 379 -8.66 19.34 15.10
CA ASN A 379 -8.27 19.17 16.51
C ASN A 379 -6.77 18.91 16.72
N ALA A 380 -5.88 19.48 15.89
CA ALA A 380 -4.43 19.22 15.94
C ALA A 380 -3.81 19.43 17.34
N ALA A 381 -4.34 20.37 18.15
CA ALA A 381 -3.83 20.64 19.49
C ALA A 381 -4.25 19.61 20.56
N THR A 382 -5.35 18.88 20.36
CA THR A 382 -5.97 18.03 21.39
C THR A 382 -6.13 16.56 20.98
N ALA A 383 -5.96 16.24 19.70
CA ALA A 383 -6.04 14.87 19.19
C ALA A 383 -4.97 13.98 19.82
N THR A 384 -5.32 12.71 20.04
CA THR A 384 -4.46 11.68 20.64
C THR A 384 -4.23 10.51 19.68
N ALA A 385 -3.00 10.00 19.65
CA ALA A 385 -2.66 8.77 18.94
C ALA A 385 -1.37 8.15 19.50
N ARG A 386 -1.16 6.88 19.14
CA ARG A 386 0.15 6.25 19.20
C ARG A 386 0.87 6.48 17.88
N VAL A 387 2.04 7.10 17.95
CA VAL A 387 2.89 7.38 16.79
C VAL A 387 4.09 6.44 16.80
N THR A 388 4.47 5.94 15.63
CA THR A 388 5.75 5.23 15.42
C THR A 388 6.58 5.99 14.39
N LEU A 389 7.76 6.43 14.81
CA LEU A 389 8.78 7.04 13.95
C LEU A 389 9.87 6.02 13.61
N TYR A 390 10.49 6.14 12.44
CA TYR A 390 11.38 5.10 11.91
C TYR A 390 12.78 5.64 11.61
N PHE A 391 13.81 4.96 12.11
CA PHE A 391 15.19 5.40 11.93
C PHE A 391 16.06 4.28 11.37
N THR A 392 17.01 4.62 10.51
CA THR A 392 18.09 3.70 10.14
C THR A 392 19.18 3.74 11.20
N GLN A 393 20.01 2.69 11.28
CA GLN A 393 21.19 2.72 12.13
C GLN A 393 22.14 3.87 11.75
N ALA A 394 22.21 4.24 10.47
CA ALA A 394 23.02 5.36 10.01
C ALA A 394 22.58 6.69 10.63
N ASP A 395 21.28 6.92 10.86
CA ASP A 395 20.83 8.19 11.46
C ASP A 395 21.32 8.34 12.90
N PHE A 396 21.31 7.24 13.66
CA PHE A 396 21.81 7.22 15.03
C PHE A 396 23.34 7.34 15.06
N ASN A 397 24.03 6.69 14.12
CA ASN A 397 25.48 6.84 13.97
C ASN A 397 25.88 8.28 13.64
N ASP A 398 25.14 8.95 12.73
CA ASP A 398 25.38 10.35 12.37
C ASP A 398 25.14 11.29 13.56
N PHE A 399 24.14 11.00 14.39
CA PHE A 399 23.90 11.72 15.64
C PHE A 399 25.05 11.50 16.65
N ASN A 400 25.45 10.24 16.88
CA ASN A 400 26.52 9.90 17.83
C ASN A 400 27.88 10.49 17.41
N ALA A 401 28.13 10.58 16.10
CA ALA A 401 29.34 11.19 15.56
C ALA A 401 29.36 12.74 15.65
N ASN A 402 28.24 13.38 16.00
CA ASN A 402 28.18 14.82 16.12
C ASN A 402 28.99 15.30 17.35
N PRO A 403 29.91 16.28 17.21
CA PRO A 403 30.76 16.75 18.32
C PRO A 403 30.01 17.31 19.53
N PHE A 404 28.75 17.71 19.36
CA PHE A 404 27.90 18.21 20.44
C PHE A 404 27.06 17.10 21.11
N SER A 405 27.17 15.85 20.65
CA SER A 405 26.54 14.71 21.33
C SER A 405 27.29 14.39 22.61
N SER A 406 26.56 14.24 23.71
CA SER A 406 27.11 13.90 25.04
C SER A 406 26.65 12.54 25.56
N LEU A 407 25.62 11.97 24.94
CA LEU A 407 25.10 10.65 25.22
C LEU A 407 24.73 10.02 23.88
N ASP A 408 25.11 8.76 23.72
CA ASP A 408 24.86 8.02 22.48
C ASP A 408 23.44 7.45 22.44
N LEU A 409 22.86 7.47 21.24
CA LEU A 409 21.76 6.60 20.83
C LEU A 409 22.29 5.18 20.55
N PRO A 410 21.42 4.17 20.37
CA PRO A 410 21.85 2.81 20.05
C PRO A 410 22.88 2.77 18.92
N VAL A 411 24.03 2.13 19.17
CA VAL A 411 25.15 2.02 18.22
C VAL A 411 25.02 0.82 17.30
N ASP A 412 24.20 -0.16 17.68
CA ASP A 412 23.89 -1.35 16.91
C ASP A 412 22.51 -1.92 17.29
N ALA A 413 22.03 -2.85 16.47
CA ALA A 413 20.74 -3.53 16.60
C ALA A 413 20.49 -4.24 17.95
N THR A 414 21.55 -4.67 18.64
CA THR A 414 21.43 -5.39 19.91
C THR A 414 21.20 -4.45 21.08
N ASP A 415 21.69 -3.21 20.95
CA ASP A 415 21.72 -2.22 22.02
C ASP A 415 22.29 -2.77 23.33
N ALA A 416 23.41 -3.50 23.26
CA ALA A 416 24.02 -4.14 24.43
C ALA A 416 24.42 -3.14 25.54
N LEU A 417 24.63 -1.87 25.20
CA LEU A 417 24.96 -0.78 26.13
C LEU A 417 23.73 -0.11 26.75
N ASN A 418 22.51 -0.56 26.38
CA ASN A 418 21.25 0.01 26.82
C ASN A 418 21.11 1.52 26.49
N ASN A 419 21.60 1.94 25.33
CA ASN A 419 21.53 3.33 24.88
C ASN A 419 20.11 3.74 24.48
N LYS A 420 19.17 2.80 24.32
CA LYS A 420 17.74 3.13 24.16
C LYS A 420 17.21 4.02 25.28
N ALA A 421 17.70 3.83 26.50
CA ALA A 421 17.32 4.64 27.67
C ALA A 421 17.71 6.13 27.56
N ASN A 422 18.64 6.46 26.66
CA ASN A 422 19.06 7.84 26.39
C ASN A 422 18.10 8.56 25.44
N LEU A 423 17.29 7.84 24.66
CA LEU A 423 16.46 8.42 23.60
C LEU A 423 15.39 9.34 24.19
N ARG A 424 15.31 10.56 23.66
CA ARG A 424 14.28 11.55 23.96
C ARG A 424 13.67 12.05 22.66
N ILE A 425 12.36 12.27 22.69
CA ILE A 425 11.63 12.86 21.57
C ILE A 425 11.23 14.27 21.95
N SER A 426 11.63 15.23 21.16
CA SER A 426 11.22 16.60 21.34
C SER A 426 10.08 16.92 20.41
N LYS A 427 8.95 17.24 21.02
CA LYS A 427 7.73 17.68 20.36
C LYS A 427 7.76 19.20 20.26
N LEU A 428 7.83 19.71 19.03
CA LEU A 428 7.97 21.12 18.66
C LEU A 428 6.60 21.68 18.25
N PRO A 429 5.85 22.37 19.12
CA PRO A 429 4.46 22.75 18.84
C PRO A 429 4.31 23.65 17.61
N GLY A 430 3.21 23.48 16.89
CA GLY A 430 2.92 24.18 15.64
C GLY A 430 3.52 23.47 14.43
N SER A 431 3.73 24.25 13.37
CA SER A 431 4.29 23.80 12.09
C SER A 431 5.55 24.60 11.76
N SER A 432 6.46 23.99 10.98
CA SER A 432 7.66 24.65 10.47
C SER A 432 7.29 25.91 9.67
N SER A 433 7.75 27.08 10.09
CA SER A 433 7.40 28.36 9.46
C SER A 433 7.89 28.53 8.01
N ASP A 434 8.94 27.81 7.62
CA ASP A 434 9.54 27.82 6.28
C ASP A 434 9.45 26.48 5.54
N GLY A 435 8.78 25.48 6.14
CA GLY A 435 8.67 24.13 5.58
C GLY A 435 9.94 23.27 5.61
N SER A 436 11.02 23.69 6.28
CA SER A 436 12.26 22.90 6.40
C SER A 436 12.22 21.81 7.48
N GLY A 437 11.31 21.91 8.46
CA GLY A 437 11.24 20.99 9.61
C GLY A 437 12.37 21.16 10.63
N LEU A 438 13.29 22.12 10.44
CA LEU A 438 14.39 22.35 11.37
C LEU A 438 13.89 22.93 12.70
N VAL A 439 14.51 22.56 13.82
CA VAL A 439 14.07 22.96 15.18
C VAL A 439 13.83 24.48 15.32
N GLY A 440 14.67 25.32 14.71
CA GLY A 440 14.61 26.78 14.84
C GLY A 440 13.42 27.43 14.12
N THR A 441 12.66 26.69 13.33
CA THR A 441 11.54 27.22 12.53
C THR A 441 10.19 27.04 13.23
N TYR A 442 10.17 26.35 14.37
CA TYR A 442 9.01 26.20 15.24
C TYR A 442 9.00 27.31 16.30
N THR A 443 7.86 27.95 16.46
CA THR A 443 7.69 29.07 17.41
C THR A 443 7.15 28.65 18.77
N GLY A 444 6.68 27.40 18.89
CA GLY A 444 6.14 26.85 20.13
C GLY A 444 7.22 26.32 21.08
N ASN A 445 6.93 26.35 22.38
CA ASN A 445 7.83 25.81 23.39
C ASN A 445 7.91 24.27 23.28
N ALA A 446 9.11 23.77 22.96
CA ALA A 446 9.33 22.33 22.84
C ALA A 446 9.03 21.61 24.16
N THR A 447 8.37 20.47 24.06
CA THR A 447 8.16 19.53 25.18
C THR A 447 8.92 18.26 24.90
N VAL A 448 9.32 17.54 25.96
CA VAL A 448 10.08 16.29 25.83
C VAL A 448 9.21 15.12 26.23
N ILE A 449 9.18 14.14 25.34
CA ILE A 449 8.59 12.82 25.57
C ILE A 449 9.75 11.86 25.81
N ASN A 450 9.66 11.09 26.88
CA ASN A 450 10.52 9.94 27.13
C ASN A 450 9.72 8.68 26.76
N PRO A 451 9.96 8.06 25.59
CA PRO A 451 9.28 6.82 25.22
C PRO A 451 9.57 5.70 26.22
N ASN A 452 8.71 4.71 26.28
CA ASN A 452 9.03 3.48 26.99
C ASN A 452 10.15 2.76 26.22
N ASP A 453 11.21 2.31 26.90
CA ASP A 453 12.33 1.61 26.24
C ASP A 453 11.87 0.35 25.48
N ASN A 454 10.80 -0.32 25.96
CA ASN A 454 10.20 -1.47 25.27
C ASN A 454 9.51 -1.09 23.94
N ASP A 455 9.19 0.18 23.76
CA ASP A 455 8.61 0.74 22.55
C ASP A 455 9.68 1.25 21.56
N ILE A 456 10.97 1.07 21.88
CA ILE A 456 12.11 1.36 21.02
C ILE A 456 12.67 0.02 20.53
N VAL A 457 12.23 -0.42 19.35
CA VAL A 457 12.45 -1.79 18.86
C VAL A 457 13.32 -1.79 17.61
N TRP A 458 14.30 -2.68 17.57
CA TRP A 458 15.00 -3.00 16.32
C TRP A 458 14.19 -4.01 15.51
N ASN A 459 13.80 -3.64 14.30
CA ASN A 459 13.15 -4.52 13.35
C ASN A 459 14.19 -5.19 12.45
N ALA A 460 14.56 -6.43 12.78
CA ALA A 460 15.58 -7.19 12.04
C ALA A 460 15.16 -7.56 10.61
N ALA A 461 13.86 -7.63 10.29
CA ALA A 461 13.40 -7.92 8.95
C ALA A 461 13.68 -6.76 7.97
N TYR A 462 13.73 -5.53 8.48
CA TYR A 462 13.89 -4.32 7.66
C TYR A 462 15.12 -3.48 8.00
N ASN A 463 15.94 -3.92 8.95
CA ASN A 463 17.15 -3.23 9.42
C ASN A 463 16.90 -1.77 9.83
N ARG A 464 15.92 -1.55 10.71
CA ARG A 464 15.55 -0.22 11.20
C ARG A 464 15.13 -0.22 12.66
N TRP A 465 15.19 0.95 13.28
CA TRP A 465 14.60 1.26 14.58
C TRP A 465 13.16 1.76 14.41
N GLU A 466 12.28 1.27 15.26
CA GLU A 466 10.87 1.70 15.38
C GLU A 466 10.69 2.30 16.77
N VAL A 467 10.38 3.59 16.83
CA VAL A 467 10.26 4.35 18.08
C VAL A 467 8.79 4.73 18.25
N SER A 468 8.09 4.01 19.13
CA SER A 468 6.67 4.23 19.39
C SER A 468 6.43 5.03 20.68
N PHE A 469 5.44 5.92 20.67
CA PHE A 469 5.03 6.70 21.84
C PHE A 469 3.60 7.22 21.68
N ASP A 470 2.94 7.44 22.81
CA ASP A 470 1.63 8.10 22.83
C ASP A 470 1.80 9.61 22.86
N VAL A 471 0.99 10.33 22.10
CA VAL A 471 1.04 11.79 22.00
C VAL A 471 -0.34 12.41 22.17
N THR A 472 -0.37 13.58 22.81
CA THR A 472 -1.51 14.50 22.81
C THR A 472 -1.10 15.80 22.13
N GLY A 473 -1.88 16.20 21.12
CA GLY A 473 -1.54 17.29 20.22
C GLY A 473 -0.43 16.88 19.24
N PHE A 474 -0.52 17.34 18.01
CA PHE A 474 0.39 16.99 16.93
C PHE A 474 1.16 18.21 16.46
N SER A 475 2.41 17.99 16.03
CA SER A 475 3.35 19.04 15.69
C SER A 475 4.63 18.46 15.05
N GLY A 476 5.76 19.20 15.09
CA GLY A 476 7.09 18.66 14.76
C GLY A 476 7.61 17.68 15.81
N PHE A 477 8.43 16.71 15.40
CA PHE A 477 9.09 15.71 16.24
C PHE A 477 10.54 15.49 15.80
N VAL A 478 11.48 15.65 16.73
CA VAL A 478 12.91 15.35 16.55
C VAL A 478 13.41 14.41 17.64
N VAL A 479 14.38 13.55 17.33
CA VAL A 479 15.02 12.66 18.31
C VAL A 479 16.36 13.23 18.77
N GLN A 480 16.64 13.16 20.07
CA GLN A 480 17.88 13.60 20.72
C GLN A 480 18.13 12.78 22.00
N THR A 481 19.19 13.09 22.77
CA THR A 481 19.51 12.35 24.01
C THR A 481 19.43 13.16 25.31
N VAL A 482 19.21 14.48 25.23
CA VAL A 482 19.09 15.36 26.40
C VAL A 482 17.72 16.04 26.45
N SER A 483 17.14 16.17 27.64
CA SER A 483 15.87 16.89 27.82
C SER A 483 16.07 18.40 27.65
N PHE A 484 15.17 19.06 26.93
CA PHE A 484 14.97 20.50 26.99
C PHE A 484 14.48 20.92 28.38
N PRO A 485 14.92 22.09 28.85
CA PRO A 485 14.03 23.24 28.81
C PRO A 485 14.54 24.26 27.78
N LEU A 486 13.81 24.46 26.69
CA LEU A 486 13.98 25.64 25.85
C LEU A 486 13.23 26.76 26.56
N LEU A 487 13.92 27.45 27.48
CA LEU A 487 13.46 28.76 27.91
C LEU A 487 14.05 29.77 26.91
N PRO A 488 13.23 30.48 26.11
CA PRO A 488 13.75 31.58 25.32
C PRO A 488 14.44 32.59 26.25
N ILE A 489 15.65 33.02 25.92
CA ILE A 489 16.31 34.13 26.63
C ILE A 489 15.56 35.40 26.22
N VAL A 490 14.73 35.92 27.11
CA VAL A 490 14.04 37.20 26.90
C VAL A 490 14.87 38.29 27.56
N LEU A 491 15.36 39.25 26.78
CA LEU A 491 15.95 40.48 27.31
C LEU A 491 14.81 41.34 27.89
N GLU A 492 14.66 41.35 29.21
CA GLU A 492 13.59 42.07 29.91
C GLU A 492 13.86 43.57 29.97
N SER A 493 15.14 43.96 30.14
CA SER A 493 15.55 45.36 30.12
C SER A 493 17.00 45.51 29.70
N PHE A 494 17.31 46.65 29.09
CA PHE A 494 18.67 47.10 28.80
C PHE A 494 18.71 48.62 28.94
N THR A 495 19.54 49.12 29.86
CA THR A 495 19.75 50.54 30.09
C THR A 495 21.23 50.86 30.10
N ALA A 496 21.57 52.06 29.65
CA ALA A 496 22.94 52.57 29.63
C ALA A 496 22.98 53.92 30.35
N SER A 497 23.97 54.12 31.20
CA SER A 497 24.23 55.40 31.86
C SER A 497 25.69 55.81 31.67
N LYS A 498 25.94 57.10 31.48
CA LYS A 498 27.30 57.63 31.38
C LYS A 498 27.86 57.84 32.79
N GLN A 499 29.02 57.24 33.09
CA GLN A 499 29.75 57.45 34.33
C GLN A 499 31.18 57.92 34.02
N GLY A 500 31.39 59.24 34.09
CA GLY A 500 32.70 59.84 33.79
C GLY A 500 33.17 59.52 32.36
N ALA A 501 34.29 58.81 32.25
CA ALA A 501 34.88 58.32 31.00
C ALA A 501 34.52 56.86 30.67
N ALA A 502 33.44 56.33 31.25
CA ALA A 502 32.93 54.98 30.99
C ALA A 502 31.41 54.99 30.76
N HIS A 503 30.91 53.97 30.08
CA HIS A 503 29.48 53.66 30.05
C HIS A 503 29.22 52.49 30.99
N LEU A 504 28.22 52.65 31.85
CA LEU A 504 27.71 51.60 32.70
C LEU A 504 26.44 51.04 32.05
N LEU A 505 26.50 49.75 31.70
CA LEU A 505 25.38 49.03 31.11
C LEU A 505 24.72 48.16 32.19
N HIS A 506 23.41 48.25 32.27
CA HIS A 506 22.57 47.38 33.08
C HIS A 506 21.62 46.64 32.16
N TRP A 507 21.56 45.33 32.30
CA TRP A 507 20.54 44.55 31.63
C TRP A 507 19.95 43.51 32.56
N LYS A 508 18.74 43.09 32.23
CA LYS A 508 18.08 41.96 32.85
C LYS A 508 17.59 41.05 31.74
N ALA A 509 17.97 39.79 31.81
CA ALA A 509 17.51 38.77 30.89
C ALA A 509 16.91 37.60 31.67
N ASN A 510 15.78 37.10 31.22
CA ASN A 510 15.21 35.86 31.74
C ASN A 510 15.78 34.69 30.95
N CYS A 511 16.83 34.08 31.46
CA CYS A 511 17.47 32.92 30.83
C CYS A 511 16.90 31.58 31.29
N GLY A 512 15.94 31.57 32.23
CA GLY A 512 15.53 30.33 32.88
C GLY A 512 16.68 29.63 33.61
N GLN A 513 16.92 28.35 33.26
CA GLN A 513 18.02 27.50 33.75
C GLN A 513 19.19 27.37 32.73
N ALA A 514 19.17 28.14 31.64
CA ALA A 514 20.20 28.06 30.60
C ALA A 514 21.40 28.98 30.90
N ALA A 515 22.61 28.47 30.67
CA ALA A 515 23.82 29.31 30.58
C ALA A 515 23.73 30.19 29.32
N ALA A 516 23.96 31.48 29.46
CA ALA A 516 23.85 32.46 28.39
C ALA A 516 25.09 33.34 28.34
N THR A 517 25.64 33.57 27.14
CA THR A 517 26.73 34.54 26.93
C THR A 517 26.20 35.71 26.12
N PHE A 518 26.34 36.92 26.67
CA PHE A 518 25.96 38.16 26.00
C PHE A 518 27.20 38.81 25.42
N THR A 519 27.21 39.04 24.11
CA THR A 519 28.20 39.88 23.43
C THR A 519 27.64 41.28 23.33
N VAL A 520 28.37 42.26 23.87
CA VAL A 520 28.00 43.67 23.77
C VAL A 520 28.73 44.26 22.58
N GLU A 521 27.98 44.86 21.66
CA GLU A 521 28.52 45.52 20.48
C GLU A 521 28.08 46.99 20.46
N ARG A 522 28.91 47.86 19.89
CA ARG A 522 28.55 49.26 19.62
C ARG A 522 28.50 49.51 18.13
N SER A 523 27.63 50.42 17.72
CA SER A 523 27.59 50.94 16.36
C SER A 523 27.42 52.45 16.39
N GLY A 524 28.16 53.16 15.54
CA GLY A 524 28.01 54.61 15.36
C GLY A 524 26.98 55.00 14.29
N ASP A 525 26.67 54.08 13.38
CA ASP A 525 25.79 54.28 12.22
C ASP A 525 24.54 53.38 12.26
N GLY A 526 24.43 52.50 13.25
CA GLY A 526 23.38 51.48 13.36
C GLY A 526 23.52 50.32 12.36
N ILE A 527 24.62 50.25 11.61
CA ILE A 527 24.84 49.28 10.52
C ILE A 527 26.10 48.46 10.80
N GLN A 528 27.22 49.10 11.15
CA GLN A 528 28.48 48.46 11.46
C GLN A 528 28.64 48.35 12.98
N PHE A 529 28.70 47.11 13.47
CA PHE A 529 28.82 46.80 14.89
C PHE A 529 30.24 46.35 15.22
N THR A 530 30.82 46.91 16.28
CA THR A 530 32.13 46.54 16.82
C THR A 530 31.95 45.97 18.22
N SER A 531 32.47 44.76 18.45
CA SER A 531 32.39 44.10 19.75
C SER A 531 33.19 44.84 20.82
N LEU A 532 32.56 45.07 21.98
CA LEU A 532 33.18 45.63 23.19
C LEU A 532 33.60 44.53 24.19
N GLY A 533 33.15 43.30 23.97
CA GLY A 533 33.45 42.13 24.79
C GLY A 533 32.23 41.26 25.07
N SER A 534 32.46 40.10 25.69
CA SER A 534 31.43 39.15 26.08
C SER A 534 31.42 38.88 27.59
N ARG A 535 30.24 38.51 28.12
CA ARG A 535 30.04 38.12 29.51
C ARG A 535 29.14 36.89 29.60
N ALA A 536 29.61 35.85 30.28
CA ALA A 536 28.86 34.63 30.55
C ALA A 536 28.01 34.75 31.83
N ASP A 537 26.88 34.05 31.86
CA ASP A 537 26.01 33.77 33.02
C ASP A 537 25.37 35.00 33.70
N GLN A 538 25.11 36.07 32.95
CA GLN A 538 24.53 37.33 33.43
C GLN A 538 22.99 37.32 33.35
N CYS A 539 22.36 36.35 34.00
CA CYS A 539 20.90 36.18 34.05
C CYS A 539 20.25 36.87 35.27
N GLN A 540 21.02 37.69 35.98
CA GLN A 540 20.62 38.56 37.09
C GLN A 540 21.25 39.94 36.86
N PRO A 541 20.65 41.04 37.36
CA PRO A 541 21.15 42.38 37.13
C PRO A 541 22.50 42.57 37.84
N LEU A 542 23.60 42.43 37.09
CA LEU A 542 24.94 42.77 37.53
C LEU A 542 25.50 43.89 36.64
N PRO A 543 26.10 44.95 37.21
CA PRO A 543 26.66 46.05 36.44
C PRO A 543 27.88 45.61 35.63
N ALA A 544 27.94 45.99 34.35
CA ALA A 544 29.15 45.85 33.53
C ALA A 544 29.64 47.22 33.05
N THR A 545 30.90 47.53 33.37
CA THR A 545 31.55 48.79 32.99
C THR A 545 32.44 48.57 31.77
N PHE A 546 32.24 49.39 30.74
CA PHE A 546 33.10 49.41 29.55
C PHE A 546 33.71 50.82 29.38
N PRO A 547 35.01 50.91 29.03
CA PRO A 547 35.67 52.20 28.82
C PRO A 547 35.05 52.97 27.64
N VAL A 548 34.98 54.30 27.76
CA VAL A 548 34.67 55.18 26.63
C VAL A 548 35.98 55.48 25.92
N GLU A 549 36.19 54.86 24.77
CA GLU A 549 37.15 55.41 23.80
C GLU A 549 36.50 56.60 23.09
N ARG A 550 37.24 57.71 23.00
CA ARG A 550 36.80 58.96 22.36
C ARG A 550 36.47 58.78 20.90
#